data_AF-A0A6A6JMX8-F1
#
_entry.id   AF-A0A6A6JMX8-F1
#
_cell.length_a   1.000
_cell.length_b   1.000
_cell.length_c   1.000
_cell.angle_alpha   90.00
_cell.angle_beta   90.00
_cell.angle_gamma   90.00
#
_symmetry.space_group_name_H-M   'P 1'
#
loop_
_entity.id
_entity.type
_entity.pdbx_description
1 polymer ?
#
loop_
_entity_poly.entity_id
_entity_poly.type
_entity_poly.pdbx_seq_one_letter_code
_entity_poly.pdbx_strand_id
1 'polypeptide(L)'
;MDAVEAHSAELQGDAHIAPSDDRKKCSFEGRIITCEDGSSWKIAAPVSSPRYQRVNSPCEATQVYTCICVEDPTGNHDGLEAVVKVKYQIRGSRPSIVEYEHLVEENLELARYWLHATTNPVEIPNQSGINEVRALRYLSQKNCPYTPHYLGYSCLTLEEGVDHEGIVGGYAFFIIMTKVPGQPLLSVFLNLSASEREEVRQAFKEAITEFHALGMVHRDAGMRNLLWDRESRKCYIIDFEEHEIYRTPYITEFGDYLYERWELSDSQYSSFSRETSTES
;
A
#
# COMPACT_ATOMS: atom_id res chain seq x y z
N MET A 1 -19.34 -60.15 54.26
CA MET A 1 -17.93 -60.21 53.81
C MET A 1 -17.97 -60.83 52.43
N ASP A 2 -17.28 -60.17 51.49
CA ASP A 2 -17.04 -60.53 50.08
C ASP A 2 -18.26 -60.36 49.16
N ALA A 3 -18.46 -59.22 48.47
CA ALA A 3 -17.67 -58.58 47.41
C ALA A 3 -17.63 -59.41 46.11
N VAL A 4 -18.53 -59.08 45.18
CA VAL A 4 -18.45 -59.47 43.77
C VAL A 4 -18.68 -58.21 42.95
N GLU A 5 -17.60 -57.74 42.33
CA GLU A 5 -17.55 -56.61 41.40
C GLU A 5 -18.24 -56.96 40.08
N ALA A 6 -19.12 -56.08 39.62
CA ALA A 6 -19.64 -56.08 38.26
C ALA A 6 -18.84 -55.05 37.44
N HIS A 7 -18.01 -55.54 36.52
CA HIS A 7 -17.36 -54.72 35.50
C HIS A 7 -18.38 -54.34 34.41
N SER A 8 -18.76 -53.07 34.36
CA SER A 8 -19.34 -52.43 33.18
C SER A 8 -18.28 -51.51 32.59
N ALA A 9 -17.87 -51.80 31.35
CA ALA A 9 -16.87 -51.06 30.61
C ALA A 9 -17.40 -49.67 30.23
N GLU A 10 -16.72 -48.61 30.69
CA GLU A 10 -16.94 -47.24 30.23
C GLU A 10 -16.21 -47.03 28.89
N LEU A 11 -16.96 -46.46 27.95
CA LEU A 11 -16.50 -45.97 26.66
C LEU A 11 -15.44 -44.87 26.87
N GLN A 12 -14.19 -45.16 26.50
CA GLN A 12 -13.16 -44.14 26.33
C GLN A 12 -13.58 -43.19 25.21
N GLY A 13 -13.86 -41.94 25.58
CA GLY A 13 -14.07 -40.85 24.64
C GLY A 13 -12.77 -40.53 23.91
N ASP A 14 -12.80 -40.65 22.59
CA ASP A 14 -11.81 -40.09 21.70
C ASP A 14 -11.76 -38.57 21.91
N ALA A 15 -10.69 -38.11 22.54
CA ALA A 15 -10.32 -36.71 22.55
C ALA A 15 -9.93 -36.35 21.11
N HIS A 16 -10.86 -35.72 20.39
CA HIS A 16 -10.56 -34.98 19.18
C HIS A 16 -9.50 -33.92 19.48
N ILE A 17 -8.24 -34.26 19.20
CA ILE A 17 -7.17 -33.29 19.05
C ILE A 17 -7.54 -32.46 17.83
N ALA A 18 -8.02 -31.24 18.07
CA ALA A 18 -8.17 -30.26 17.01
C ALA A 18 -6.80 -30.10 16.32
N PRO A 19 -6.74 -30.13 14.97
CA PRO A 19 -5.48 -29.89 14.28
C PRO A 19 -5.02 -28.48 14.65
N SER A 20 -3.84 -28.38 15.27
CA SER A 20 -3.17 -27.10 15.48
C SER A 20 -3.02 -26.45 14.10
N ASP A 21 -3.75 -25.35 13.87
CA ASP A 21 -3.61 -24.50 12.68
C ASP A 21 -2.30 -23.71 12.81
N ASP A 22 -1.19 -24.44 12.79
CA ASP A 22 0.18 -23.92 12.82
C ASP A 22 0.60 -23.50 11.39
N ARG A 23 -0.37 -22.97 10.62
CA ARG A 23 -0.09 -22.25 9.39
C ARG A 23 0.61 -20.98 9.82
N LYS A 24 1.95 -21.05 9.80
CA LYS A 24 2.88 -19.93 9.93
C LYS A 24 2.27 -18.72 9.21
N LYS A 25 1.78 -17.75 9.99
CA LYS A 25 1.04 -16.61 9.47
C LYS A 25 1.97 -15.86 8.52
N CYS A 26 1.67 -15.89 7.22
CA CYS A 26 2.38 -15.16 6.18
C CYS A 26 2.23 -13.66 6.45
N SER A 27 3.25 -13.03 7.01
CA SER A 27 3.23 -11.60 7.36
C SER A 27 4.62 -11.04 7.64
N PHE A 28 4.74 -9.71 7.54
CA PHE A 28 5.88 -8.96 8.04
C PHE A 28 5.71 -8.50 9.51
N GLU A 29 4.55 -8.72 10.12
CA GLU A 29 4.26 -8.35 11.52
C GLU A 29 5.32 -8.89 12.49
N GLY A 30 5.79 -8.02 13.38
CA GLY A 30 6.80 -8.33 14.40
C GLY A 30 8.25 -8.21 13.93
N ARG A 31 8.52 -8.10 12.62
CA ARG A 31 9.88 -7.91 12.09
C ARG A 31 10.43 -6.53 12.46
N ILE A 32 11.74 -6.47 12.66
CA ILE A 32 12.47 -5.22 12.84
C ILE A 32 13.27 -4.95 11.57
N ILE A 33 13.14 -3.74 11.03
CA ILE A 33 13.92 -3.27 9.88
C ILE A 33 14.78 -2.09 10.32
N THR A 34 15.97 -1.97 9.74
CA THR A 34 16.88 -0.86 9.99
C THR A 34 17.01 0.00 8.74
N CYS A 35 16.88 1.31 8.91
CA CYS A 35 16.98 2.30 7.85
C CYS A 35 18.42 2.80 7.66
N GLU A 36 18.65 3.54 6.57
CA GLU A 36 19.97 4.08 6.21
C GLU A 36 20.58 4.99 7.28
N ASP A 37 19.75 5.65 8.09
CA ASP A 37 20.15 6.52 9.20
C ASP A 37 20.47 5.75 10.49
N GLY A 38 20.32 4.42 10.48
CA GLY A 38 20.51 3.55 11.63
C GLY A 38 19.28 3.40 12.52
N SER A 39 18.18 4.11 12.25
CA SER A 39 16.93 3.93 13.00
C SER A 39 16.34 2.55 12.72
N SER A 40 15.83 1.90 13.77
CA SER A 40 15.20 0.58 13.68
C SER A 40 13.71 0.66 14.02
N TRP A 41 12.91 -0.03 13.22
CA TRP A 41 11.46 0.06 13.24
C TRP A 41 10.85 -1.33 13.34
N LYS A 42 10.00 -1.53 14.35
CA LYS A 42 9.24 -2.76 14.52
C LYS A 42 7.91 -2.65 13.78
N ILE A 43 7.69 -3.54 12.83
CA ILE A 43 6.43 -3.68 12.10
C ILE A 43 5.37 -4.22 13.06
N ALA A 44 4.24 -3.53 13.13
CA ALA A 44 3.11 -3.88 13.98
C ALA A 44 1.95 -4.42 13.13
N ALA A 45 0.77 -3.84 13.25
CA ALA A 45 -0.44 -4.39 12.65
C ALA A 45 -0.60 -3.99 11.17
N PRO A 46 -1.20 -4.85 10.32
CA PRO A 46 -1.56 -4.48 8.96
C PRO A 46 -2.63 -3.39 8.95
N VAL A 47 -2.45 -2.40 8.07
CA VAL A 47 -3.42 -1.33 7.76
C VAL A 47 -4.20 -1.67 6.49
N SER A 48 -3.59 -2.43 5.58
CA SER A 48 -4.23 -2.89 4.34
C SER A 48 -4.08 -4.40 4.17
N SER A 49 -4.92 -4.99 3.33
CA SER A 49 -4.65 -6.30 2.72
C SER A 49 -3.52 -6.19 1.69
N PRO A 50 -2.82 -7.29 1.36
CA PRO A 50 -1.90 -7.32 0.23
C PRO A 50 -2.59 -7.00 -1.09
N ARG A 51 -1.96 -6.15 -1.92
CA ARG A 51 -2.33 -5.90 -3.32
C ARG A 51 -1.28 -6.54 -4.22
N TYR A 52 -1.71 -7.31 -5.22
CA TYR A 52 -0.80 -8.03 -6.13
C TYR A 52 -0.81 -7.39 -7.52
N GLN A 53 0.34 -6.93 -7.97
CA GLN A 53 0.60 -6.38 -9.29
C GLN A 53 1.44 -7.40 -10.06
N ARG A 54 0.83 -8.09 -11.04
CA ARG A 54 1.43 -9.26 -11.71
C ARG A 54 1.70 -9.10 -13.20
N VAL A 55 1.61 -7.85 -13.70
CA VAL A 55 1.64 -7.52 -15.12
C VAL A 55 2.95 -6.86 -15.52
N ASN A 56 3.28 -5.74 -14.88
CA ASN A 56 4.56 -5.05 -14.96
C ASN A 56 5.64 -5.79 -14.18
N SER A 57 6.80 -6.01 -14.81
CA SER A 57 7.98 -6.60 -14.19
C SER A 57 8.95 -5.52 -13.64
N PRO A 58 9.60 -5.73 -12.47
CA PRO A 58 9.38 -6.84 -11.52
C PRO A 58 7.97 -6.80 -10.93
N CYS A 59 7.30 -7.96 -10.85
CA CYS A 59 5.98 -8.06 -10.25
C CYS A 59 6.07 -7.88 -8.74
N GLU A 60 5.10 -7.16 -8.17
CA GLU A 60 5.13 -6.75 -6.77
C GLU A 60 3.84 -7.10 -6.03
N ALA A 61 3.98 -7.51 -4.78
CA ALA A 61 2.93 -7.34 -3.78
C ALA A 61 3.21 -6.11 -2.93
N THR A 62 2.15 -5.40 -2.55
CA THR A 62 2.23 -4.21 -1.70
C THR A 62 1.29 -4.36 -0.51
N GLN A 63 1.77 -4.06 0.69
CA GLN A 63 0.94 -4.00 1.89
C GLN A 63 1.41 -2.91 2.84
N VAL A 64 0.46 -2.25 3.50
CA VAL A 64 0.72 -1.18 4.45
C VAL A 64 0.54 -1.70 5.88
N TYR A 65 1.45 -1.34 6.77
CA TYR A 65 1.44 -1.68 8.19
C TYR A 65 1.66 -0.43 9.04
N THR A 66 1.21 -0.45 10.29
CA THR A 66 1.76 0.44 11.32
C THR A 66 3.14 -0.05 11.75
N CYS A 67 3.97 0.84 12.24
CA CYS A 67 5.26 0.50 12.84
C CYS A 67 5.62 1.50 13.94
N ILE A 68 6.56 1.12 14.80
CA ILE A 68 7.09 1.97 15.88
C ILE A 68 8.61 1.95 15.85
N CYS A 69 9.22 3.12 16.03
CA CYS A 69 10.66 3.22 16.19
C CYS A 69 11.08 2.60 17.54
N VAL A 70 12.02 1.65 17.50
CA VAL A 70 12.52 0.92 18.67
C VAL A 70 13.97 1.26 19.01
N GLU A 71 14.71 1.84 18.06
CA GLU A 71 16.06 2.33 18.25
C GLU A 71 16.28 3.50 17.30
N ASP A 72 16.80 4.62 17.80
CA ASP A 72 17.11 5.78 16.99
C ASP A 72 18.41 6.44 17.45
N PRO A 73 19.53 6.14 16.79
CA PRO A 73 20.82 6.75 17.11
C PRO A 73 20.85 8.27 16.95
N THR A 74 19.90 8.86 16.22
CA THR A 74 19.85 10.28 15.91
C THR A 74 18.90 11.08 16.82
N GLY A 75 18.00 10.41 17.53
CA GLY A 75 17.00 11.01 18.42
C GLY A 75 15.88 11.80 17.70
N ASN A 76 15.70 11.62 16.39
CA ASN A 76 14.67 12.26 15.57
C ASN A 76 13.30 11.54 15.58
N HIS A 77 13.25 10.29 16.06
CA HIS A 77 12.16 9.33 15.86
C HIS A 77 11.84 8.51 17.12
N ASP A 78 12.47 8.80 18.26
CA ASP A 78 12.30 8.03 19.50
C ASP A 78 10.82 7.79 19.87
N GLY A 79 10.41 6.50 19.87
CA GLY A 79 9.04 6.07 20.19
C GLY A 79 7.97 6.53 19.20
N LEU A 80 8.35 7.06 18.03
CA LEU A 80 7.42 7.55 17.03
C LEU A 80 6.62 6.40 16.40
N GLU A 81 5.31 6.55 16.36
CA GLU A 81 4.43 5.71 15.54
C GLU A 81 4.40 6.21 14.10
N ALA A 82 4.52 5.28 13.15
CA ALA A 82 4.58 5.56 11.73
C ALA A 82 3.82 4.52 10.91
N VAL A 83 3.83 4.69 9.60
CA VAL A 83 3.36 3.72 8.62
C VAL A 83 4.54 3.23 7.80
N VAL A 84 4.57 1.92 7.54
CA VAL A 84 5.49 1.30 6.59
C VAL A 84 4.71 0.70 5.43
N LYS A 85 5.05 1.10 4.22
CA LYS A 85 4.59 0.45 2.99
C LYS A 85 5.64 -0.56 2.57
N VAL A 86 5.26 -1.83 2.56
CA VAL A 86 6.12 -2.96 2.18
C VAL A 86 5.79 -3.37 0.77
N LYS A 87 6.77 -3.32 -0.12
CA LYS A 87 6.74 -3.79 -1.50
C LYS A 87 7.69 -4.96 -1.64
N TYR A 88 7.27 -6.10 -2.17
CA TYR A 88 8.15 -7.26 -2.29
C TYR A 88 7.88 -8.04 -3.56
N GLN A 89 8.93 -8.66 -4.07
CA GLN A 89 8.89 -9.37 -5.34
C GLN A 89 7.99 -10.60 -5.25
N ILE A 90 7.06 -10.71 -6.19
CA ILE A 90 6.21 -11.89 -6.36
C ILE A 90 6.40 -12.49 -7.74
N ARG A 91 5.92 -13.72 -7.91
CA ARG A 91 5.86 -14.33 -9.23
C ARG A 91 4.79 -13.67 -10.10
N GLY A 92 5.15 -13.38 -11.35
CA GLY A 92 4.19 -12.88 -12.33
C GLY A 92 3.13 -13.91 -12.71
N SER A 93 2.07 -13.43 -13.34
CA SER A 93 0.99 -14.29 -13.82
C SER A 93 1.46 -15.13 -15.01
N ARG A 94 0.85 -16.30 -15.24
CA ARG A 94 1.17 -17.10 -16.44
C ARG A 94 0.97 -16.30 -17.74
N PRO A 95 -0.12 -15.52 -17.92
CA PRO A 95 -0.25 -14.65 -19.09
C PRO A 95 0.93 -13.69 -19.29
N SER A 96 1.37 -13.00 -18.23
CA SER A 96 2.49 -12.04 -18.31
C SER A 96 3.82 -12.74 -18.63
N ILE A 97 4.03 -13.95 -18.07
CA ILE A 97 5.20 -14.76 -18.41
C ILE A 97 5.19 -15.13 -19.90
N VAL A 98 4.05 -15.58 -20.44
CA VAL A 98 3.91 -15.92 -21.88
C VAL A 98 4.14 -14.69 -22.77
N GLU A 99 3.61 -13.54 -22.38
CA GLU A 99 3.83 -12.28 -23.11
C GLU A 99 5.31 -11.94 -23.18
N TYR A 100 6.05 -12.02 -22.06
CA TYR A 100 7.49 -11.79 -22.07
C TYR A 100 8.26 -12.88 -22.82
N GLU A 101 7.83 -14.15 -22.77
CA GLU A 101 8.39 -15.22 -23.60
C GLU A 101 8.31 -14.88 -25.09
N HIS A 102 7.16 -14.41 -25.58
CA HIS A 102 7.00 -13.99 -26.98
C HIS A 102 7.87 -12.76 -27.33
N LEU A 103 7.93 -11.74 -26.45
CA LEU A 103 8.77 -10.56 -26.69
C LEU A 103 10.28 -10.89 -26.71
N VAL A 104 10.69 -11.94 -26.01
CA VAL A 104 12.07 -12.46 -26.07
C VAL A 104 12.36 -13.09 -27.43
N GLU A 105 11.39 -13.78 -28.05
CA GLU A 105 11.52 -14.32 -29.40
C GLU A 105 11.69 -13.21 -30.45
N GLU A 106 11.08 -12.05 -30.21
CA GLU A 106 11.28 -10.82 -31.00
C GLU A 106 12.65 -10.13 -30.77
N ASN A 107 13.52 -10.73 -29.94
CA ASN A 107 14.87 -10.30 -29.63
C ASN A 107 14.99 -8.92 -28.95
N LEU A 108 14.01 -8.58 -28.11
CA LEU A 108 14.12 -7.43 -27.22
C LEU A 108 14.96 -7.82 -26.00
N GLU A 109 16.19 -7.29 -25.91
CA GLU A 109 17.08 -7.51 -24.75
C GLU A 109 16.39 -7.21 -23.42
N LEU A 110 15.57 -6.16 -23.40
CA LEU A 110 14.77 -5.75 -22.25
C LEU A 110 13.70 -6.79 -21.85
N ALA A 111 13.16 -7.53 -22.82
CA ALA A 111 12.19 -8.59 -22.53
C ALA A 111 12.82 -9.78 -21.78
N ARG A 112 14.13 -10.05 -21.99
CA ARG A 112 14.85 -11.07 -21.23
C ARG A 112 14.96 -10.69 -19.76
N TYR A 113 15.26 -9.41 -19.50
CA TYR A 113 15.27 -8.88 -18.14
C TYR A 113 13.89 -8.97 -17.49
N TRP A 114 12.83 -8.55 -18.19
CA TRP A 114 11.47 -8.65 -17.65
C TRP A 114 11.05 -10.08 -17.37
N LEU A 115 11.30 -11.01 -18.29
CA LEU A 115 11.02 -12.43 -18.06
C LEU A 115 11.79 -12.96 -16.84
N HIS A 116 13.08 -12.61 -16.72
CA HIS A 116 13.90 -12.99 -15.59
C HIS A 116 13.32 -12.45 -14.27
N ALA A 117 13.09 -11.14 -14.16
CA ALA A 117 12.55 -10.52 -12.96
C ALA A 117 11.09 -10.90 -12.63
N THR A 118 10.36 -11.49 -13.58
CA THR A 118 9.02 -12.06 -13.37
C THR A 118 9.06 -13.45 -12.73
N THR A 119 10.18 -14.17 -12.85
CA THR A 119 10.29 -15.59 -12.51
C THR A 119 11.43 -15.95 -11.57
N ASN A 120 12.42 -15.07 -11.42
CA ASN A 120 13.63 -15.27 -10.63
C ASN A 120 13.86 -14.08 -9.69
N PRO A 121 14.57 -14.30 -8.56
CA PRO A 121 14.86 -13.22 -7.63
C PRO A 121 15.71 -12.13 -8.27
N VAL A 122 15.37 -10.87 -7.99
CA VAL A 122 16.20 -9.71 -8.31
C VAL A 122 16.38 -8.84 -7.07
N GLU A 123 17.50 -8.11 -7.01
CA GLU A 123 17.83 -7.24 -5.89
C GLU A 123 17.21 -5.84 -6.03
N ILE A 124 16.94 -5.40 -7.27
CA ILE A 124 16.48 -4.05 -7.56
C ILE A 124 14.95 -4.02 -7.47
N PRO A 125 14.37 -3.18 -6.57
CA PRO A 125 12.92 -3.00 -6.49
C PRO A 125 12.30 -2.45 -7.77
N ASN A 126 10.98 -2.56 -7.93
CA ASN A 126 10.30 -1.92 -9.03
C ASN A 126 10.54 -0.40 -9.01
N GLN A 127 10.66 0.20 -10.19
CA GLN A 127 10.88 1.65 -10.34
C GLN A 127 9.79 2.49 -9.66
N SER A 128 8.56 1.97 -9.54
CA SER A 128 7.47 2.60 -8.82
C SER A 128 7.79 2.87 -7.34
N GLY A 129 8.37 1.89 -6.64
CA GLY A 129 8.81 2.04 -5.24
C GLY A 129 9.93 3.07 -5.09
N ILE A 130 10.88 3.07 -6.03
CA ILE A 130 11.98 4.06 -6.05
C ILE A 130 11.42 5.47 -6.29
N ASN A 131 10.45 5.61 -7.20
CA ASN A 131 9.79 6.88 -7.47
C ASN A 131 9.05 7.38 -6.23
N GLU A 132 8.33 6.51 -5.52
CA GLU A 132 7.62 6.88 -4.30
C GLU A 132 8.56 7.43 -3.22
N VAL A 133 9.73 6.81 -3.01
CA VAL A 133 10.76 7.35 -2.09
C VAL A 133 11.23 8.74 -2.53
N ARG A 134 11.45 8.96 -3.83
CA ARG A 134 11.86 10.27 -4.36
C ARG A 134 10.80 11.34 -4.12
N ALA A 135 9.53 11.03 -4.39
CA ALA A 135 8.41 11.94 -4.14
C ALA A 135 8.28 12.28 -2.66
N LEU A 136 8.25 11.28 -1.79
CA LEU A 136 8.12 11.47 -0.35
C LEU A 136 9.27 12.30 0.21
N ARG A 137 10.52 12.00 -0.18
CA ARG A 137 11.69 12.81 0.22
C ARG A 137 11.54 14.26 -0.22
N TYR A 138 11.15 14.50 -1.48
CA TYR A 138 10.94 15.85 -2.00
C TYR A 138 9.85 16.61 -1.23
N LEU A 139 8.68 16.00 -1.06
CA LEU A 139 7.54 16.60 -0.36
C LEU A 139 7.87 16.91 1.11
N SER A 140 8.63 16.05 1.77
CA SER A 140 9.07 16.24 3.16
C SER A 140 10.06 17.38 3.28
N GLN A 141 11.04 17.47 2.37
CA GLN A 141 11.98 18.60 2.32
C GLN A 141 11.26 19.94 2.09
N LYS A 142 10.12 19.92 1.40
CA LYS A 142 9.25 21.08 1.19
C LYS A 142 8.24 21.31 2.31
N ASN A 143 8.21 20.44 3.34
CA ASN A 143 7.24 20.46 4.43
C ASN A 143 5.79 20.53 3.94
N CYS A 144 5.44 19.79 2.88
CA CYS A 144 4.08 19.78 2.36
C CYS A 144 3.11 19.25 3.44
N PRO A 145 2.12 20.03 3.91
CA PRO A 145 1.29 19.61 5.03
C PRO A 145 0.21 18.61 4.62
N TYR A 146 0.01 18.36 3.33
CA TYR A 146 -1.06 17.53 2.77
C TYR A 146 -0.59 16.15 2.32
N THR A 147 0.61 15.74 2.71
CA THR A 147 1.18 14.43 2.33
C THR A 147 1.86 13.79 3.53
N PRO A 148 1.98 12.44 3.57
CA PRO A 148 2.91 11.77 4.47
C PRO A 148 4.34 12.28 4.29
N HIS A 149 5.12 12.27 5.36
CA HIS A 149 6.53 12.66 5.35
C HIS A 149 7.42 11.44 5.44
N TYR A 150 8.44 11.40 4.59
CA TYR A 150 9.47 10.39 4.54
C TYR A 150 10.25 10.33 5.86
N LEU A 151 10.38 9.13 6.41
CA LEU A 151 11.19 8.86 7.60
C LEU A 151 12.40 7.99 7.26
N GLY A 152 12.26 7.05 6.32
CA GLY A 152 13.34 6.13 5.99
C GLY A 152 12.95 5.12 4.94
N TYR A 153 13.92 4.36 4.44
CA TYR A 153 13.63 3.12 3.71
C TYR A 153 14.64 2.03 4.11
N SER A 154 14.28 0.77 3.86
CA SER A 154 15.17 -0.38 3.95
C SER A 154 14.91 -1.31 2.77
N CYS A 155 15.93 -2.00 2.26
CA CYS A 155 15.79 -3.01 1.23
C CYS A 155 16.48 -4.29 1.71
N LEU A 156 15.71 -5.35 1.88
CA LEU A 156 16.17 -6.63 2.39
C LEU A 156 15.87 -7.74 1.39
N THR A 157 16.48 -8.90 1.58
CA THR A 157 16.12 -10.11 0.85
C THR A 157 14.82 -10.69 1.41
N LEU A 158 13.90 -11.08 0.53
CA LEU A 158 12.64 -11.71 0.89
C LEU A 158 12.90 -13.15 1.35
N GLU A 159 12.52 -13.41 2.60
CA GLU A 159 12.63 -14.72 3.25
C GLU A 159 11.41 -15.61 2.97
N GLU A 160 11.58 -16.91 3.19
CA GLU A 160 10.50 -17.88 3.10
C GLU A 160 9.40 -17.66 4.16
N GLY A 161 8.16 -17.93 3.78
CA GLY A 161 7.01 -17.95 4.70
C GLY A 161 6.40 -16.58 4.99
N VAL A 162 6.79 -15.53 4.26
CA VAL A 162 6.19 -14.19 4.34
C VAL A 162 4.93 -14.08 3.47
N ASP A 163 4.99 -14.64 2.26
CA ASP A 163 3.85 -14.81 1.34
C ASP A 163 4.18 -15.99 0.41
N HIS A 164 3.22 -16.89 0.21
CA HIS A 164 3.29 -18.00 -0.76
C HIS A 164 3.57 -17.56 -2.22
N GLU A 165 3.22 -16.34 -2.57
CA GLU A 165 3.45 -15.76 -3.91
C GLU A 165 4.81 -15.08 -4.04
N GLY A 166 5.50 -14.87 -2.91
CA GLY A 166 6.79 -14.22 -2.83
C GLY A 166 7.90 -15.04 -3.49
N ILE A 167 8.78 -14.37 -4.23
CA ILE A 167 10.01 -14.99 -4.74
C ILE A 167 11.06 -14.95 -3.64
N VAL A 168 11.29 -16.09 -2.98
CA VAL A 168 12.38 -16.23 -1.98
C VAL A 168 13.72 -15.86 -2.62
N GLY A 169 14.48 -15.01 -1.94
CA GLY A 169 15.72 -14.44 -2.48
C GLY A 169 15.53 -13.14 -3.26
N GLY A 170 14.29 -12.77 -3.61
CA GLY A 170 13.96 -11.48 -4.22
C GLY A 170 14.08 -10.33 -3.22
N TYR A 171 13.66 -9.13 -3.60
CA TYR A 171 13.66 -8.00 -2.67
C TYR A 171 12.40 -7.91 -1.81
N ALA A 172 12.56 -7.31 -0.63
CA ALA A 172 11.52 -6.72 0.20
C ALA A 172 11.94 -5.28 0.52
N PHE A 173 11.19 -4.32 -0.01
CA PHE A 173 11.44 -2.90 0.04
C PHE A 173 10.45 -2.23 0.99
N PHE A 174 10.98 -1.58 2.03
CA PHE A 174 10.22 -0.99 3.12
C PHE A 174 10.36 0.53 3.03
N ILE A 175 9.24 1.23 2.89
CA ILE A 175 9.20 2.69 2.85
C ILE A 175 8.48 3.17 4.12
N ILE A 176 9.20 3.87 4.99
CA ILE A 176 8.68 4.38 6.26
C ILE A 176 8.32 5.84 6.11
N MET A 177 7.11 6.19 6.54
CA MET A 177 6.56 7.54 6.46
C MET A 177 5.67 7.86 7.65
N THR A 178 5.47 9.14 7.92
CA THR A 178 4.56 9.57 8.99
C THR A 178 3.15 9.06 8.74
N LYS A 179 2.47 8.67 9.82
CA LYS A 179 1.06 8.34 9.78
C LYS A 179 0.26 9.64 9.72
N VAL A 180 -0.46 9.86 8.63
CA VAL A 180 -1.43 10.97 8.52
C VAL A 180 -2.81 10.52 9.04
N PRO A 181 -3.62 11.44 9.59
CA PRO A 181 -4.98 11.12 10.06
C PRO A 181 -5.94 10.93 8.88
N GLY A 182 -7.14 10.45 9.22
CA GLY A 182 -8.25 10.31 8.27
C GLY A 182 -8.49 8.89 7.78
N GLN A 183 -9.56 8.73 7.01
CA GLN A 183 -10.01 7.46 6.44
C GLN A 183 -9.86 7.47 4.91
N PRO A 184 -9.61 6.32 4.26
CA PRO A 184 -9.60 6.24 2.80
C PRO A 184 -10.90 6.79 2.21
N LEU A 185 -10.78 7.87 1.42
CA LEU A 185 -11.94 8.64 0.99
C LEU A 185 -12.89 7.79 0.14
N LEU A 186 -12.33 6.92 -0.71
CA LEU A 186 -13.09 5.95 -1.52
C LEU A 186 -14.09 5.12 -0.70
N SER A 187 -13.75 4.78 0.55
CA SER A 187 -14.60 3.93 1.40
C SER A 187 -15.78 4.67 2.03
N VAL A 188 -15.71 6.00 2.15
CA VAL A 188 -16.69 6.80 2.89
C VAL A 188 -17.46 7.80 2.03
N PHE A 189 -16.91 8.22 0.89
CA PHE A 189 -17.41 9.36 0.12
C PHE A 189 -18.88 9.23 -0.30
N LEU A 190 -19.30 8.03 -0.72
CA LEU A 190 -20.69 7.79 -1.12
C LEU A 190 -21.69 7.95 0.03
N ASN A 191 -21.25 7.73 1.27
CA ASN A 191 -22.09 7.85 2.46
C ASN A 191 -22.10 9.28 3.03
N LEU A 192 -21.28 10.18 2.49
CA LEU A 192 -21.28 11.59 2.87
C LEU A 192 -22.51 12.30 2.27
N SER A 193 -23.08 13.22 3.05
CA SER A 193 -24.09 14.15 2.57
C SER A 193 -23.52 15.09 1.49
N ALA A 194 -24.39 15.71 0.69
CA ALA A 194 -23.96 16.68 -0.32
C ALA A 194 -23.10 17.82 0.27
N SER A 195 -23.45 18.30 1.48
CA SER A 195 -22.66 19.30 2.19
C SER A 195 -21.27 18.78 2.54
N GLU A 196 -21.16 17.58 3.11
CA GLU A 196 -19.87 16.99 3.48
C GLU A 196 -19.00 16.67 2.26
N ARG A 197 -19.59 16.25 1.13
CA ARG A 197 -18.84 16.06 -0.13
C ARG A 197 -18.28 17.39 -0.64
N GLU A 198 -19.01 18.49 -0.47
CA GLU A 198 -18.50 19.81 -0.82
C GLU A 198 -17.34 20.23 0.10
N GLU A 199 -17.41 19.92 1.39
CA GLU A 199 -16.28 20.13 2.31
C GLU A 199 -15.03 19.35 1.88
N VAL A 200 -15.20 18.08 1.50
CA VAL A 200 -14.13 17.25 0.95
C VAL A 200 -13.53 17.88 -0.31
N ARG A 201 -14.36 18.40 -1.23
CA ARG A 201 -13.88 19.07 -2.45
C ARG A 201 -13.07 20.31 -2.14
N GLN A 202 -13.52 21.15 -1.19
CA GLN A 202 -12.77 22.33 -0.77
C GLN A 202 -11.43 21.95 -0.12
N ALA A 203 -11.41 20.96 0.77
CA ALA A 203 -10.17 20.49 1.39
C ALA A 203 -9.22 19.84 0.38
N PHE A 204 -9.75 19.08 -0.59
CA PHE A 204 -8.96 18.54 -1.69
C PHE A 204 -8.38 19.66 -2.56
N LYS A 205 -9.17 20.70 -2.85
CA LYS A 205 -8.72 21.87 -3.61
C LYS A 205 -7.53 22.54 -2.92
N GLU A 206 -7.57 22.73 -1.61
CA GLU A 206 -6.42 23.24 -0.86
C GLU A 206 -5.19 22.33 -0.99
N ALA A 207 -5.38 21.03 -0.75
CA ALA A 207 -4.31 20.03 -0.82
C ALA A 207 -3.63 19.98 -2.19
N ILE A 208 -4.41 19.90 -3.27
CA ILE A 208 -3.89 19.77 -4.64
C ILE A 208 -3.30 21.10 -5.15
N THR A 209 -3.80 22.25 -4.67
CA THR A 209 -3.18 23.57 -4.97
C THR A 209 -1.75 23.60 -4.47
N GLU A 210 -1.54 23.25 -3.20
CA GLU A 210 -0.23 23.26 -2.56
C GLU A 210 0.69 22.19 -3.16
N PHE A 211 0.16 21.00 -3.43
CA PHE A 211 0.88 19.94 -4.12
C PHE A 211 1.40 20.39 -5.49
N HIS A 212 0.55 21.00 -6.31
CA HIS A 212 0.93 21.54 -7.63
C HIS A 212 1.84 22.78 -7.55
N ALA A 213 1.68 23.63 -6.53
CA ALA A 213 2.56 24.78 -6.30
C ALA A 213 4.02 24.34 -6.02
N LEU A 214 4.21 23.14 -5.47
CA LEU A 214 5.52 22.49 -5.32
C LEU A 214 6.05 21.87 -6.63
N GLY A 215 5.34 22.04 -7.76
CA GLY A 215 5.70 21.46 -9.05
C GLY A 215 5.36 19.97 -9.18
N MET A 216 4.62 19.39 -8.23
CA MET A 216 4.24 17.98 -8.29
C MET A 216 3.01 17.80 -9.16
N VAL A 217 2.95 16.70 -9.90
CA VAL A 217 1.74 16.25 -10.60
C VAL A 217 1.53 14.77 -10.31
N HIS A 218 0.33 14.42 -9.83
CA HIS A 218 -0.06 13.03 -9.60
C HIS A 218 -0.51 12.42 -10.94
N ARG A 219 0.12 11.33 -11.38
CA ARG A 219 -0.24 10.65 -12.62
C ARG A 219 -1.31 9.60 -12.39
N ASP A 220 -1.31 8.93 -11.24
CA ASP A 220 -2.37 8.01 -10.82
C ASP A 220 -3.49 8.74 -10.04
N ALA A 221 -4.16 9.71 -10.66
CA ALA A 221 -5.22 10.44 -9.97
C ALA A 221 -6.45 9.56 -9.70
N GLY A 222 -7.09 9.75 -8.54
CA GLY A 222 -8.31 9.03 -8.17
C GLY A 222 -8.58 9.11 -6.68
N MET A 223 -9.83 8.91 -6.29
CA MET A 223 -10.27 9.06 -4.90
C MET A 223 -9.63 8.00 -3.97
N ARG A 224 -9.17 6.88 -4.54
CA ARG A 224 -8.38 5.85 -3.83
C ARG A 224 -7.07 6.38 -3.22
N ASN A 225 -6.54 7.48 -3.75
CA ASN A 225 -5.27 8.09 -3.34
C ASN A 225 -5.49 9.32 -2.45
N LEU A 226 -6.66 9.43 -1.83
CA LEU A 226 -7.04 10.48 -0.88
C LEU A 226 -7.45 9.89 0.47
N LEU A 227 -6.99 10.52 1.55
CA LEU A 227 -7.49 10.30 2.90
C LEU A 227 -8.26 11.53 3.36
N TRP A 228 -9.43 11.32 3.96
CA TRP A 228 -10.26 12.38 4.52
C TRP A 228 -10.21 12.37 6.04
N ASP A 229 -9.67 13.44 6.61
CA ASP A 229 -9.73 13.71 8.03
C ASP A 229 -10.88 14.68 8.32
N ARG A 230 -12.01 14.11 8.74
CA ARG A 230 -13.23 14.86 9.08
C ARG A 230 -13.00 15.81 10.25
N GLU A 231 -12.16 15.47 11.22
CA GLU A 231 -11.98 16.27 12.43
C GLU A 231 -11.25 17.58 12.12
N SER A 232 -10.15 17.49 11.38
CA SER A 232 -9.39 18.68 10.94
C SER A 232 -9.90 19.29 9.63
N ARG A 233 -10.92 18.67 9.01
CA ARG A 233 -11.49 19.04 7.70
C ARG A 233 -10.42 19.12 6.61
N LYS A 234 -9.54 18.11 6.58
CA LYS A 234 -8.35 18.10 5.73
C LYS A 234 -8.27 16.85 4.86
N CYS A 235 -7.84 17.04 3.61
CA CYS A 235 -7.52 15.95 2.69
C CYS A 235 -6.01 15.72 2.63
N TYR A 236 -5.59 14.47 2.64
CA TYR A 236 -4.20 14.08 2.39
C TYR A 236 -4.09 13.31 1.08
N ILE A 237 -3.08 13.64 0.28
CA ILE A 237 -2.73 12.93 -0.95
C ILE A 237 -1.70 11.86 -0.59
N ILE A 238 -1.88 10.64 -1.10
CA ILE A 238 -1.02 9.48 -0.84
C ILE A 238 -0.71 8.71 -2.14
N ASP A 239 0.16 7.71 -2.06
CA ASP A 239 0.51 6.77 -3.14
C ASP A 239 1.20 7.42 -4.36
N PHE A 240 2.45 7.85 -4.17
CA PHE A 240 3.20 8.64 -5.15
C PHE A 240 4.04 7.83 -6.15
N GLU A 241 3.64 6.58 -6.42
CA GLU A 241 4.34 5.67 -7.33
C GLU A 241 4.43 6.24 -8.76
N GLU A 242 3.37 6.91 -9.19
CA GLU A 242 3.29 7.59 -10.49
C GLU A 242 3.10 9.10 -10.29
N HIS A 243 4.21 9.83 -10.40
CA HIS A 243 4.23 11.28 -10.27
C HIS A 243 5.24 11.91 -11.23
N GLU A 244 5.13 13.22 -11.38
CA GLU A 244 6.15 14.04 -12.03
C GLU A 244 6.50 15.23 -11.15
N ILE A 245 7.75 15.69 -11.29
CA ILE A 245 8.27 16.86 -10.60
C ILE A 245 8.76 17.87 -11.63
N TYR A 246 8.08 19.00 -11.72
CA TYR A 246 8.43 20.12 -12.58
C TYR A 246 9.27 21.15 -11.81
N ARG A 247 10.20 21.81 -12.51
CA ARG A 247 11.05 22.86 -11.92
C ARG A 247 10.27 24.14 -11.60
N THR A 248 9.22 24.40 -12.36
CA THR A 248 8.33 25.55 -12.16
C THR A 248 7.04 25.09 -11.50
N PRO A 249 6.47 25.88 -10.59
CA PRO A 249 5.14 25.61 -10.05
C PRO A 249 4.15 25.33 -11.16
N TYR A 250 3.35 24.28 -10.99
CA TYR A 250 2.24 24.02 -11.88
C TYR A 250 1.09 24.93 -11.44
N ILE A 251 0.73 25.90 -12.27
CA ILE A 251 -0.46 26.72 -11.99
C ILE A 251 -1.66 25.81 -12.20
N THR A 252 -2.32 25.44 -11.10
CA THR A 252 -3.53 24.63 -11.19
C THR A 252 -4.64 25.47 -11.79
N GLU A 253 -4.95 25.22 -13.06
CA GLU A 253 -6.23 25.64 -13.62
C GLU A 253 -7.30 24.79 -12.94
N PHE A 254 -7.92 25.33 -11.89
CA PHE A 254 -9.01 24.64 -11.22
C PHE A 254 -10.28 24.70 -12.04
N GLY A 255 -10.84 23.52 -12.32
CA GLY A 255 -12.14 23.36 -12.94
C GLY A 255 -12.69 21.97 -12.67
N ASP A 256 -13.90 21.71 -13.15
CA ASP A 256 -14.63 20.46 -12.92
C ASP A 256 -13.84 19.23 -13.38
N TYR A 257 -13.00 19.37 -14.41
CA TYR A 257 -12.14 18.29 -14.90
C TYR A 257 -11.23 17.72 -13.80
N LEU A 258 -10.79 18.54 -12.83
CA LEU A 258 -9.90 18.06 -11.78
C LEU A 258 -10.68 17.24 -10.76
N TYR A 259 -11.91 17.65 -10.42
CA TYR A 259 -12.79 16.83 -9.60
C TYR A 259 -13.18 15.54 -10.32
N GLU A 260 -13.44 15.58 -11.62
CA GLU A 260 -13.71 14.37 -12.41
C GLU A 260 -12.49 13.43 -12.44
N ARG A 261 -11.30 13.95 -12.71
CA ARG A 261 -10.07 13.17 -12.74
C ARG A 261 -9.76 12.51 -11.39
N TRP A 262 -10.16 13.14 -10.29
CA TRP A 262 -10.00 12.61 -8.94
C TRP A 262 -11.27 11.90 -8.41
N GLU A 263 -12.28 11.69 -9.25
CA GLU A 263 -13.52 10.96 -8.93
C GLU A 263 -14.39 11.62 -7.82
N LEU A 264 -14.25 12.95 -7.66
CA LEU A 264 -14.95 13.78 -6.69
C LEU A 264 -16.16 14.52 -7.28
N SER A 265 -16.39 14.45 -8.59
CA SER A 265 -17.53 15.10 -9.24
C SER A 265 -18.84 14.32 -9.01
N ASP A 266 -19.98 15.02 -8.91
CA ASP A 266 -21.30 14.37 -8.83
C ASP A 266 -21.76 13.77 -10.19
N SER A 267 -21.13 14.20 -11.30
CA SER A 267 -21.43 13.72 -12.65
C SER A 267 -21.21 12.21 -12.81
N GLN A 268 -20.23 11.66 -12.11
CA GLN A 268 -19.91 10.22 -12.15
C GLN A 268 -20.94 9.33 -11.45
N TYR A 269 -21.76 9.91 -10.56
CA TYR A 269 -22.77 9.17 -9.80
C TYR A 269 -24.20 9.36 -10.33
N SER A 270 -24.39 10.33 -11.24
CA SER A 270 -25.68 10.60 -11.87
C SER A 270 -26.06 9.56 -12.95
N SER A 271 -25.10 8.81 -13.48
CA SER A 271 -25.32 7.69 -14.41
C SER A 271 -25.86 6.43 -13.72
N PHE A 272 -25.39 6.12 -12.50
CA PHE A 272 -25.86 4.97 -11.71
C PHE A 272 -27.32 5.12 -11.23
N SER A 273 -27.75 6.35 -10.93
CA SER A 273 -29.11 6.64 -10.47
C SER A 273 -30.17 6.56 -11.58
N ARG A 274 -29.76 6.65 -12.85
CA ARG A 274 -30.68 6.60 -14.00
C ARG A 274 -31.02 5.18 -14.45
N GLU A 275 -30.15 4.20 -14.19
CA GLU A 275 -30.42 2.80 -14.53
C GLU A 275 -31.34 2.09 -13.53
N THR A 276 -31.42 2.58 -12.29
CA THR A 276 -32.29 2.01 -11.23
C THR A 276 -33.68 2.64 -11.18
N SER A 277 -33.96 3.65 -11.99
CA SER A 277 -35.24 4.38 -12.01
C SER A 277 -36.14 4.03 -13.20
N THR A 278 -35.77 3.06 -14.03
CA THR A 278 -36.57 2.59 -15.18
C THR A 278 -37.23 1.22 -14.98
N GLU A 279 -37.14 0.65 -13.77
CA GLU A 279 -37.93 -0.53 -13.37
C GLU A 279 -38.82 -0.18 -12.17
N SER A 280 -39.85 0.61 -12.41
CA SER A 280 -40.99 0.77 -11.50
C SER A 280 -42.27 1.04 -12.27
#